data_AF-X1LTK6-F1
#
_entry.id   AF-X1LTK6-F1
#
_cell.length_a   1.000
_cell.length_b   1.000
_cell.length_c   1.000
_cell.angle_alpha   90.00
_cell.angle_beta   90.00
_cell.angle_gamma   90.00
#
_symmetry.space_group_name_H-M   'P 1'
#
loop_
_entity.id
_entity.type
_entity.pdbx_description
1 polymer ?
#
loop_
_entity_poly.entity_id
_entity_poly.type
_entity_poly.pdbx_seq_one_letter_code
_entity_poly.pdbx_strand_id
1 'polypeptide(L)'
;MVKEELKREFPLQNGSVYSRRKGLQPFSASPIESYVPIVGEERVEELQKLAKKLKGVKILEVNSTAVGGGVAEMLYSQVPFLNQLGLEDEWKVMSGRESFYRVTKTIHNLLQGKKGTLSPPMVKEYYRVLKENADIYAGDYKNYSPDITIVHDPQPLG
;
A
#
# COMPACT_ATOMS: atom_id res chain seq x y z
N MET A 1 8.73 27.51 22.47
CA MET A 1 8.54 26.40 23.42
C MET A 1 8.04 25.20 22.61
N VAL A 2 9.00 24.34 22.23
CA VAL A 2 8.97 22.89 21.88
C VAL A 2 7.69 22.36 21.22
N LYS A 3 7.73 21.77 20.01
CA LYS A 3 8.19 20.40 19.76
C LYS A 3 8.68 20.28 18.31
N GLU A 4 9.97 20.03 18.08
CA GLU A 4 10.44 18.68 17.75
C GLU A 4 9.47 17.97 16.79
N GLU A 5 9.59 18.31 15.50
CA GLU A 5 9.30 17.34 14.46
C GLU A 5 10.26 16.17 14.69
N LEU A 6 9.81 15.19 15.49
CA LEU A 6 10.34 13.84 15.39
C LEU A 6 10.34 13.52 13.91
N LYS A 7 11.53 13.39 13.32
CA LYS A 7 11.73 12.70 12.05
C LYS A 7 11.11 11.31 12.24
N ARG A 8 9.83 11.19 11.90
CA ARG A 8 9.13 9.91 11.92
C ARG A 8 9.89 9.05 10.93
N GLU A 9 10.51 7.97 11.40
CA GLU A 9 11.02 6.94 10.51
C GLU A 9 9.85 6.55 9.60
N PHE A 10 10.10 6.65 8.30
CA PHE A 10 9.11 6.46 7.26
C PHE A 10 9.54 5.25 6.43
N PRO A 11 8.72 4.19 6.34
CA PRO A 11 7.39 3.99 6.93
C PRO A 11 7.40 3.89 8.46
N LEU A 12 6.25 4.13 9.12
CA LEU A 12 6.12 3.96 10.57
C LEU A 12 6.41 2.51 10.99
N GLN A 13 6.80 2.28 12.25
CA GLN A 13 7.10 0.94 12.78
C GLN A 13 5.95 -0.08 12.60
N ASN A 14 4.70 0.36 12.52
CA ASN A 14 3.53 -0.48 12.26
C ASN A 14 3.22 -0.68 10.76
N GLY A 15 4.20 -0.41 9.89
CA GLY A 15 4.11 -0.50 8.44
C GLY A 15 3.27 0.58 7.78
N SER A 16 2.64 1.51 8.51
CA SER A 16 1.81 2.54 7.90
C SER A 16 2.65 3.54 7.10
N VAL A 17 2.21 3.76 5.85
CA VAL A 17 2.79 4.70 4.90
C VAL A 17 1.86 5.90 4.66
N TYR A 18 0.55 5.64 4.55
CA TYR A 18 -0.48 6.66 4.39
C TYR A 18 -1.72 6.29 5.22
N SER A 19 -2.25 7.26 5.96
CA SER A 19 -3.47 7.12 6.75
C SER A 19 -4.02 8.48 7.15
N ARG A 20 -5.18 8.88 6.59
CA ARG A 20 -5.84 10.14 6.96
C ARG A 20 -6.28 10.16 8.41
N ARG A 21 -6.87 9.06 8.91
CA ARG A 21 -7.35 8.96 10.30
C ARG A 21 -6.22 9.07 11.34
N LYS A 22 -4.98 8.70 10.97
CA LYS A 22 -3.79 8.86 11.82
C LYS A 22 -3.02 10.15 11.57
N GLY A 23 -3.51 11.02 10.67
CA GLY A 23 -2.80 12.23 10.26
C GLY A 23 -1.46 11.97 9.57
N LEU A 24 -1.31 10.81 8.92
CA LEU A 24 -0.12 10.43 8.14
C LEU A 24 -0.43 10.62 6.65
N GLN A 25 -0.12 11.80 6.13
CA GLN A 25 -0.35 12.16 4.72
C GLN A 25 0.93 12.75 4.11
N PRO A 26 1.99 11.94 3.94
CA PRO A 26 3.29 12.39 3.44
C PRO A 26 3.27 12.80 1.95
N PHE A 27 2.22 12.45 1.22
CA PHE A 27 2.05 12.70 -0.21
C PHE A 27 0.69 13.30 -0.51
N SER A 28 0.58 13.99 -1.65
CA SER A 28 -0.65 14.59 -2.16
C SER A 28 -0.76 14.35 -3.67
N ALA A 29 -1.99 14.19 -4.16
CA ALA A 29 -2.28 14.23 -5.59
C ALA A 29 -2.68 15.64 -6.02
N SER A 30 -2.51 15.96 -7.30
CA SER A 30 -3.11 17.16 -7.89
C SER A 30 -4.64 17.07 -7.85
N PRO A 31 -5.36 18.21 -7.74
CA PRO A 31 -6.81 18.22 -7.89
C PRO A 31 -7.24 17.56 -9.20
N ILE A 32 -8.37 16.85 -9.21
CA ILE A 32 -8.83 16.10 -10.39
C ILE A 32 -9.02 17.01 -11.62
N GLU A 33 -9.37 18.27 -11.42
CA GLU A 33 -9.51 19.28 -12.47
C GLU A 33 -8.20 19.52 -13.23
N SER A 34 -7.05 19.28 -12.59
CA SER A 34 -5.73 19.40 -13.22
C SER A 34 -5.50 18.36 -14.33
N TYR A 35 -6.31 17.30 -14.38
CA TYR A 35 -6.23 16.26 -15.40
C TYR A 35 -7.15 16.54 -16.61
N VAL A 36 -8.03 17.54 -16.53
CA VAL A 36 -8.94 17.92 -17.64
C VAL A 36 -8.18 18.18 -18.95
N PRO A 37 -7.05 18.91 -18.99
CA PRO A 37 -6.31 19.14 -20.24
C PRO A 37 -5.73 17.87 -20.87
N ILE A 38 -5.65 16.76 -20.13
CA ILE A 38 -5.05 15.49 -20.58
C ILE A 38 -6.14 14.53 -21.06
N VAL A 39 -7.23 14.41 -20.30
CA VAL A 39 -8.28 13.38 -20.56
C VAL A 39 -9.63 13.95 -20.99
N GLY A 40 -9.83 15.26 -20.92
CA GLY A 40 -11.09 15.94 -21.22
C GLY A 40 -12.06 15.98 -20.02
N GLU A 41 -12.98 16.95 -20.06
CA GLU A 41 -13.98 17.17 -18.99
C GLU A 41 -14.93 15.96 -18.82
N GLU A 42 -15.41 15.38 -19.92
CA GLU A 42 -16.37 14.27 -19.91
C GLU A 42 -15.87 13.08 -19.06
N ARG A 43 -14.60 12.69 -19.22
CA ARG A 43 -13.99 11.59 -18.45
C ARG A 43 -13.82 11.92 -16.97
N VAL A 44 -13.46 13.17 -16.66
CA VAL A 44 -13.34 13.63 -15.27
C VAL A 44 -14.71 13.59 -14.59
N GLU A 45 -15.76 14.08 -15.26
CA GLU A 45 -17.12 14.02 -14.74
C GLU A 45 -17.61 12.59 -14.53
N GLU A 46 -17.35 11.68 -15.49
CA GLU A 46 -17.71 10.28 -15.37
C GLU A 46 -17.04 9.63 -14.17
N LEU A 47 -15.73 9.85 -14.00
CA LEU A 47 -14.97 9.36 -12.85
C LEU A 47 -15.53 9.88 -11.54
N GLN A 48 -15.84 11.18 -11.44
CA GLN A 48 -16.47 11.76 -10.24
C GLN A 48 -17.86 11.17 -9.98
N LYS A 49 -18.67 10.91 -11.03
CA LYS A 49 -20.00 10.27 -10.90
C LYS A 49 -19.88 8.84 -10.37
N LEU A 50 -18.87 8.08 -10.83
CA LEU A 50 -18.59 6.73 -10.33
C LEU A 50 -18.08 6.76 -8.89
N ALA A 51 -17.11 7.63 -8.57
CA ALA A 51 -16.56 7.76 -7.23
C ALA A 51 -17.61 8.14 -6.18
N LYS A 52 -18.59 8.98 -6.54
CA LYS A 52 -19.72 9.33 -5.65
C LYS A 52 -20.50 8.09 -5.16
N LYS A 53 -20.61 7.03 -5.98
CA LYS A 53 -21.28 5.78 -5.59
C LYS A 53 -20.45 4.96 -4.60
N LEU A 54 -19.14 5.19 -4.54
CA LEU A 54 -18.19 4.51 -3.67
C LEU A 54 -17.72 5.41 -2.51
N LYS A 55 -18.41 6.53 -2.26
CA LYS A 55 -18.03 7.48 -1.22
C LYS A 55 -18.01 6.77 0.14
N GLY A 56 -16.89 6.90 0.85
CA GLY A 56 -16.68 6.29 2.16
C GLY A 56 -16.27 4.82 2.14
N VAL A 57 -16.16 4.19 0.97
CA VAL A 57 -15.60 2.83 0.86
C VAL A 57 -14.17 2.85 1.35
N LYS A 58 -13.85 1.91 2.25
CA LYS A 58 -12.54 1.77 2.88
C LYS A 58 -11.68 0.77 2.14
N ILE A 59 -10.55 1.25 1.65
CA ILE A 59 -9.53 0.47 0.95
C ILE A 59 -8.28 0.41 1.83
N LEU A 60 -7.66 -0.77 1.87
CA LEU A 60 -6.32 -0.97 2.41
C LEU A 60 -5.41 -1.56 1.33
N GLU A 61 -4.39 -0.78 0.94
CA GLU A 61 -3.32 -1.19 0.04
C GLU A 61 -2.18 -1.82 0.87
N VAL A 62 -1.71 -3.00 0.47
CA VAL A 62 -0.58 -3.70 1.13
C VAL A 62 0.45 -4.13 0.09
N ASN A 63 1.70 -3.71 0.26
CA ASN A 63 2.82 -4.16 -0.58
C ASN A 63 4.10 -4.36 0.26
N SER A 64 5.26 -4.60 -0.37
CA SER A 64 6.50 -4.94 0.35
C SER A 64 7.45 -3.77 0.65
N THR A 65 7.26 -2.62 0.02
CA THR A 65 8.17 -1.46 0.20
C THR A 65 7.46 -0.14 -0.07
N ALA A 66 7.77 0.86 0.75
CA ALA A 66 7.33 2.23 0.50
C ALA A 66 8.21 2.92 -0.54
N VAL A 67 9.44 2.44 -0.78
CA VAL A 67 10.45 3.12 -1.59
C VAL A 67 10.94 2.19 -2.70
N GLY A 68 10.94 2.72 -3.92
CA GLY A 68 11.46 2.04 -5.10
C GLY A 68 10.49 1.01 -5.70
N GLY A 69 10.52 0.89 -7.03
CA GLY A 69 9.63 0.02 -7.80
C GLY A 69 8.33 0.72 -8.23
N GLY A 70 7.75 0.25 -9.33
CA GLY A 70 6.58 0.88 -9.96
C GLY A 70 5.33 0.91 -9.08
N VAL A 71 5.13 -0.10 -8.23
CA VAL A 71 3.98 -0.14 -7.30
C VAL A 71 4.05 1.00 -6.29
N ALA A 72 5.20 1.21 -5.64
CA ALA A 72 5.36 2.29 -4.67
C ALA A 72 5.18 3.67 -5.32
N GLU A 73 5.77 3.88 -6.51
CA GLU A 73 5.63 5.12 -7.28
C GLU A 73 4.17 5.40 -7.67
N MET A 74 3.44 4.38 -8.09
CA MET A 74 2.01 4.48 -8.40
C MET A 74 1.20 4.84 -7.16
N LEU A 75 1.43 4.17 -6.03
CA LEU A 75 0.69 4.39 -4.78
C LEU A 75 0.91 5.79 -4.18
N TYR A 76 2.06 6.42 -4.43
CA TYR A 76 2.29 7.83 -4.06
C TYR A 76 1.25 8.79 -4.67
N SER A 77 0.75 8.47 -5.86
CA SER A 77 -0.27 9.28 -6.54
C SER A 77 -1.67 8.72 -6.34
N GLN A 78 -1.84 7.40 -6.46
CA GLN A 78 -3.15 6.73 -6.42
C GLN A 78 -3.84 6.90 -5.08
N VAL A 79 -3.14 6.62 -3.97
CA VAL A 79 -3.75 6.66 -2.63
C VAL A 79 -4.32 8.05 -2.30
N PRO A 80 -3.55 9.16 -2.39
CA PRO A 80 -4.12 10.48 -2.15
C PRO A 80 -5.19 10.87 -3.19
N PHE A 81 -5.09 10.42 -4.43
CA PHE A 81 -6.09 10.70 -5.48
C PHE A 81 -7.44 10.05 -5.17
N LEU A 82 -7.47 8.76 -4.80
CA LEU A 82 -8.70 8.08 -4.38
C LEU A 82 -9.33 8.73 -3.14
N ASN A 83 -8.48 9.15 -2.19
CA ASN A 83 -8.93 9.90 -1.01
C ASN A 83 -9.55 11.27 -1.36
N GLN A 84 -9.07 11.97 -2.40
CA GLN A 84 -9.69 13.21 -2.92
C GLN A 84 -11.05 12.95 -3.57
N LEU A 85 -11.24 11.79 -4.19
CA LEU A 85 -12.50 11.39 -4.80
C LEU A 85 -13.57 10.93 -3.78
N GLY A 86 -13.22 10.89 -2.49
CA GLY A 86 -14.14 10.60 -1.40
C GLY A 86 -14.16 9.15 -0.95
N LEU A 87 -13.25 8.30 -1.43
CA LEU A 87 -12.96 7.00 -0.81
C LEU A 87 -12.08 7.20 0.42
N GLU A 88 -12.01 6.19 1.29
CA GLU A 88 -11.06 6.14 2.40
C GLU A 88 -9.98 5.12 2.03
N ASP A 89 -8.78 5.57 1.68
CA ASP A 89 -7.71 4.67 1.25
C ASP A 89 -6.47 4.82 2.14
N GLU A 90 -5.96 3.70 2.64
CA GLU A 90 -4.78 3.61 3.49
C GLU A 90 -3.75 2.66 2.89
N TRP A 91 -2.48 2.94 3.18
CA TRP A 91 -1.39 2.14 2.65
C TRP A 91 -0.46 1.66 3.74
N LYS A 92 -0.19 0.36 3.73
CA LYS A 92 0.79 -0.33 4.57
C LYS A 92 1.84 -1.08 3.75
N VAL A 93 3.04 -1.17 4.30
CA VAL A 93 4.15 -1.95 3.73
C VAL A 93 4.63 -2.99 4.73
N MET A 94 4.90 -4.19 4.23
CA MET A 94 5.53 -5.24 5.00
C MET A 94 6.89 -4.80 5.57
N SER A 95 7.20 -5.30 6.76
CA SER A 95 8.53 -5.23 7.37
C SER A 95 9.16 -6.63 7.41
N GLY A 96 10.37 -6.75 6.87
CA GLY A 96 11.10 -8.01 6.84
C GLY A 96 12.62 -7.78 6.88
N ARG A 97 13.36 -8.84 7.22
CA ARG A 97 14.82 -8.83 7.10
C ARG A 97 15.25 -9.12 5.66
N GLU A 98 16.53 -8.92 5.35
CA GLU A 98 17.09 -9.23 4.02
C GLU A 98 16.81 -10.67 3.57
N SER A 99 16.76 -11.63 4.51
CA SER A 99 16.36 -13.02 4.23
C SER A 99 14.99 -13.12 3.56
N PHE A 100 14.00 -12.39 4.06
CA PHE A 100 12.65 -12.35 3.51
C PHE A 100 12.66 -11.78 2.09
N TYR A 101 13.30 -10.64 1.88
CA TYR A 101 13.37 -10.00 0.55
C TYR A 101 14.12 -10.87 -0.48
N ARG A 102 15.12 -11.65 -0.05
CA ARG A 102 15.73 -12.67 -0.92
C ARG A 102 14.74 -13.77 -1.30
N VAL A 103 13.96 -14.28 -0.35
CA VAL A 103 12.95 -15.31 -0.63
C VAL A 103 11.89 -14.79 -1.58
N THR A 104 11.34 -13.60 -1.33
CA THR A 104 10.28 -13.04 -2.16
C THR A 104 10.77 -12.65 -3.56
N LYS A 105 12.03 -12.22 -3.70
CA LYS A 105 12.68 -12.08 -5.01
C LYS A 105 12.81 -13.41 -5.74
N THR A 106 13.10 -14.51 -5.05
CA THR A 106 13.06 -15.84 -5.68
C THR A 106 11.64 -16.19 -6.14
N ILE A 107 10.62 -16.00 -5.30
CA ILE A 107 9.21 -16.22 -5.67
C ILE A 107 8.86 -15.44 -6.93
N HIS A 108 9.14 -14.14 -6.96
CA HIS A 108 8.88 -13.26 -8.11
C HIS A 108 9.55 -13.77 -9.40
N ASN A 109 10.83 -14.15 -9.34
CA ASN A 109 11.54 -14.67 -10.50
C ASN A 109 11.00 -16.02 -10.99
N LEU A 110 10.61 -16.92 -10.06
CA LEU A 110 10.02 -18.21 -10.42
C LEU A 110 8.68 -18.02 -11.13
N LEU A 111 7.84 -17.10 -10.64
CA LEU A 111 6.57 -16.75 -11.28
C LEU A 111 6.76 -16.10 -12.67
N GLN A 112 7.90 -15.43 -12.89
CA GLN A 112 8.30 -14.90 -14.20
C GLN A 112 8.99 -15.95 -15.11
N GLY A 113 8.99 -17.23 -14.73
CA GLY A 113 9.50 -18.32 -15.56
C GLY A 113 10.98 -18.64 -15.40
N LYS A 114 11.68 -18.03 -14.43
CA LYS A 114 13.04 -18.45 -14.08
C LYS A 114 13.00 -19.87 -13.52
N LYS A 115 13.90 -20.73 -13.99
CA LYS A 115 14.05 -22.09 -13.43
C LYS A 115 14.58 -22.03 -11.99
N GLY A 116 14.08 -22.91 -11.14
CA GLY A 116 14.52 -23.05 -9.75
C GLY A 116 13.43 -23.66 -8.88
N THR A 117 13.67 -23.67 -7.57
CA THR A 117 12.72 -24.18 -6.57
C THR A 117 12.76 -23.31 -5.31
N LEU A 118 11.69 -23.37 -4.53
CA LEU A 118 11.67 -22.84 -3.16
C LEU A 118 12.02 -23.98 -2.21
N SER A 119 13.08 -23.82 -1.43
CA SER A 119 13.44 -24.83 -0.42
C SER A 119 12.50 -24.74 0.79
N PRO A 120 12.31 -25.83 1.56
CA PRO A 120 11.48 -25.80 2.76
C PRO A 120 11.86 -24.69 3.76
N PRO A 121 13.15 -24.38 4.01
CA PRO A 121 13.53 -23.23 4.84
C PRO A 121 13.06 -21.88 4.28
N MET A 122 13.08 -21.69 2.95
CA MET A 122 12.58 -20.46 2.33
C MET A 122 11.07 -20.29 2.53
N VAL A 123 10.32 -21.38 2.31
CA VAL A 123 8.87 -21.39 2.54
C VAL A 123 8.55 -21.09 4.01
N LYS A 124 9.29 -21.69 4.95
CA LYS A 124 9.13 -21.43 6.38
C LYS A 124 9.42 -19.96 6.73
N GLU A 125 10.49 -19.38 6.19
CA GLU A 125 10.83 -17.96 6.40
C GLU A 125 9.76 -17.02 5.84
N TYR A 126 9.25 -17.32 4.65
CA TYR A 126 8.19 -16.55 4.00
C TYR A 126 6.92 -16.48 4.88
N TYR A 127 6.38 -17.63 5.29
CA TYR A 127 5.18 -17.67 6.13
C TYR A 127 5.41 -17.11 7.53
N ARG A 128 6.61 -17.29 8.10
CA ARG A 128 6.95 -16.70 9.40
C ARG A 128 6.83 -15.18 9.35
N VAL A 129 7.43 -14.54 8.36
CA VAL A 129 7.43 -13.08 8.23
C VAL A 129 6.05 -12.54 7.85
N LEU A 130 5.30 -13.25 7.00
CA LEU A 130 3.89 -12.92 6.73
C LEU A 130 3.06 -12.91 8.01
N LYS A 131 3.18 -13.96 8.81
CA LYS A 131 2.48 -14.06 10.09
C LYS A 131 2.86 -12.94 11.05
N GLU A 132 4.16 -12.65 11.18
CA GLU A 132 4.65 -11.54 12.03
C GLU A 132 4.03 -10.19 11.61
N ASN A 133 3.95 -9.91 10.30
CA ASN A 133 3.31 -8.69 9.80
C ASN A 133 1.80 -8.68 10.04
N ALA A 134 1.11 -9.80 9.79
CA ALA A 134 -0.32 -9.92 10.04
C ALA A 134 -0.65 -9.71 11.53
N ASP A 135 0.17 -10.26 12.44
CA ASP A 135 0.01 -10.07 13.88
C ASP A 135 0.20 -8.60 14.28
N ILE A 136 1.18 -7.89 13.69
CA ILE A 136 1.40 -6.45 13.91
C ILE A 136 0.19 -5.63 13.41
N TYR A 137 -0.41 -6.02 12.28
CA TYR A 137 -1.51 -5.26 11.66
C TYR A 137 -2.89 -5.61 12.22
N ALA A 138 -3.07 -6.78 12.84
CA ALA A 138 -4.39 -7.30 13.23
C ALA A 138 -5.27 -6.29 13.99
N GLY A 139 -4.70 -5.60 14.98
CA GLY A 139 -5.43 -4.60 15.76
C GLY A 139 -5.86 -3.39 14.92
N ASP A 140 -4.96 -2.90 14.08
CA ASP A 140 -5.20 -1.75 13.23
C ASP A 140 -6.15 -2.09 12.07
N TYR A 141 -6.03 -3.29 11.50
CA TYR A 141 -6.92 -3.84 10.48
C TYR A 141 -8.35 -3.95 11.02
N LYS A 142 -8.51 -4.49 12.24
CA LYS A 142 -9.81 -4.55 12.90
C LYS A 142 -10.37 -3.17 13.21
N ASN A 143 -9.54 -2.23 13.66
CA ASN A 143 -9.96 -0.86 13.94
C ASN A 143 -10.40 -0.12 12.66
N TYR A 144 -9.66 -0.28 11.58
CA TYR A 144 -9.96 0.36 10.31
C TYR A 144 -11.18 -0.29 9.63
N SER A 145 -11.26 -1.62 9.67
CA SER A 145 -12.28 -2.46 9.03
C SER A 145 -12.44 -2.12 7.55
N PRO A 146 -11.42 -2.40 6.71
CA PRO A 146 -11.50 -2.10 5.29
C PRO A 146 -12.58 -2.94 4.61
N ASP A 147 -13.34 -2.33 3.71
CA ASP A 147 -14.29 -3.03 2.83
C ASP A 147 -13.54 -3.81 1.75
N ILE A 148 -12.40 -3.29 1.30
CA ILE A 148 -11.55 -3.87 0.27
C ILE A 148 -10.09 -3.87 0.76
N THR A 149 -9.41 -5.01 0.64
CA THR A 149 -7.97 -5.11 0.83
C THR A 149 -7.32 -5.50 -0.50
N ILE A 150 -6.38 -4.68 -0.96
CA ILE A 150 -5.62 -4.89 -2.19
C ILE A 150 -4.19 -5.25 -1.81
N VAL A 151 -3.74 -6.40 -2.29
CA VAL A 151 -2.43 -6.98 -1.97
C VAL A 151 -1.61 -6.96 -3.25
N HIS A 152 -0.53 -6.19 -3.27
CA HIS A 152 0.32 -6.00 -4.45
C HIS A 152 1.48 -6.97 -4.46
N ASP A 153 1.69 -7.57 -5.62
CA ASP A 153 2.78 -8.50 -5.90
C ASP A 153 2.81 -9.75 -5.00
N PRO A 154 3.69 -10.74 -5.28
CA PRO A 154 3.73 -11.99 -4.53
C PRO A 154 4.30 -11.89 -3.12
N GLN A 155 4.98 -10.80 -2.74
CA GLN A 155 5.69 -10.72 -1.45
C GLN A 155 4.72 -10.73 -0.23
N PRO A 156 3.55 -10.06 -0.27
CA PRO A 156 2.51 -10.14 0.77
C PRO A 156 1.40 -11.18 0.53
N LEU A 157 1.55 -12.14 -0.38
CA LEU A 157 0.42 -12.94 -0.89
C LEU A 157 -0.10 -14.04 0.08
N GLY A 158 0.73 -14.53 0.99
CA GLY A 158 0.48 -15.77 1.74
C GLY A 158 -0.20 -15.61 3.10
#